data_AF-A0A6U9TQT2-F1
#
_entry.id   AF-A0A6U9TQT2-F1
#
_cell.length_a   1.000
_cell.length_b   1.000
_cell.length_c   1.000
_cell.angle_alpha   90.00
_cell.angle_beta   90.00
_cell.angle_gamma   90.00
#
_symmetry.space_group_name_H-M   'P 1'
#
loop_
_entity.id
_entity.type
_entity.pdbx_description
1 polymer ?
#
loop_
_entity_poly.entity_id
_entity_poly.type
_entity_poly.pdbx_seq_one_letter_code
_entity_poly.pdbx_strand_id
1 'polypeptide(L)'
;YKELIIGEGGENIAPVPIEDVVKKTCDGIAEVMMVGDRRKYNIALVTLKAVGANGESPGTDKLDAGAKRVNPEVHTISAAIADKLWIDTVTKAITAANKNGKVCPNNAFKIQK
;
A
#
# COMPACT_ATOMS: atom_id res chain seq x y z
N TYR A 1 18.30 -8.84 8.73
CA TYR A 1 17.23 -9.86 8.87
C TYR A 1 16.34 -9.73 7.64
N LYS A 2 15.99 -10.81 6.93
CA LYS A 2 14.99 -10.72 5.85
C LYS A 2 13.63 -10.93 6.52
N GLU A 3 12.81 -9.89 6.56
CA GLU A 3 11.42 -10.01 7.02
C GLU A 3 10.64 -10.75 5.93
N LEU A 4 10.34 -12.02 6.21
CA LEU A 4 9.51 -12.87 5.38
C LEU A 4 8.17 -13.06 6.07
N ILE A 5 7.10 -12.97 5.30
CA ILE A 5 5.78 -13.41 5.72
C ILE A 5 5.70 -14.91 5.45
N ILE A 6 5.34 -15.69 6.47
CA ILE A 6 5.06 -17.11 6.32
C ILE A 6 3.54 -17.28 6.33
N GLY A 7 2.96 -17.53 5.16
CA GLY A 7 1.51 -17.72 5.03
C GLY A 7 1.01 -18.95 5.81
N GLU A 8 -0.31 -19.06 6.03
CA GLU A 8 -0.92 -20.25 6.66
C GLU A 8 -0.61 -21.55 5.87
N GLY A 9 -0.42 -21.46 4.55
CA GLY A 9 -0.02 -22.57 3.68
C GLY A 9 1.48 -22.87 3.68
N GLY A 10 2.29 -22.14 4.45
CA GLY A 10 3.74 -22.30 4.52
C GLY A 10 4.52 -21.60 3.39
N GLU A 11 3.87 -20.75 2.60
CA GLU A 11 4.54 -19.97 1.56
C GLU A 11 5.45 -18.90 2.17
N ASN A 12 6.68 -18.82 1.66
CA ASN A 12 7.65 -17.80 2.03
C ASN A 12 7.51 -16.58 1.11
N ILE A 13 6.90 -15.51 1.62
CA ILE A 13 6.60 -14.31 0.86
C ILE A 13 7.57 -13.20 1.27
N ALA A 14 8.32 -12.66 0.30
CA ALA A 14 9.07 -11.43 0.48
C ALA A 14 8.13 -10.24 0.19
N PRO A 15 7.76 -9.41 1.18
CA PRO A 15 6.75 -8.38 0.98
C PRO A 15 7.30 -7.15 0.23
N VAL A 16 8.55 -6.78 0.48
CA VAL A 16 9.18 -5.56 -0.04
C VAL A 16 9.03 -5.37 -1.56
N PRO A 17 9.26 -6.38 -2.43
CA PRO A 17 9.07 -6.21 -3.87
C PRO A 17 7.62 -5.87 -4.27
N ILE A 18 6.62 -6.37 -3.54
CA ILE A 18 5.20 -6.12 -3.80
C ILE A 18 4.82 -4.72 -3.29
N GLU A 19 5.23 -4.39 -2.06
CA GLU A 19 5.06 -3.06 -1.45
C GLU A 19 5.62 -1.95 -2.37
N ASP A 20 6.84 -2.16 -2.88
CA ASP A 20 7.51 -1.25 -3.81
C ASP A 20 6.69 -1.01 -5.09
N VAL A 21 6.09 -2.06 -5.65
CA VAL A 21 5.28 -1.94 -6.86
C VAL A 21 4.00 -1.16 -6.56
N VAL A 22 3.34 -1.42 -5.43
CA VAL A 22 2.15 -0.66 -5.02
C VAL A 22 2.50 0.82 -4.83
N LYS A 23 3.55 1.12 -4.06
CA LYS A 23 4.04 2.47 -3.78
C LYS A 23 4.43 3.23 -5.04
N LYS A 24 5.15 2.59 -5.98
CA LYS A 24 5.55 3.20 -7.26
C LYS A 24 4.36 3.44 -8.21
N THR A 25 3.27 2.69 -8.06
CA THR A 25 2.09 2.82 -8.94
C THR A 25 1.18 3.99 -8.51
N CYS A 26 1.22 4.41 -7.25
CA CYS A 26 0.45 5.54 -6.75
C CYS A 26 1.35 6.53 -5.99
N ASP A 27 1.68 7.65 -6.64
CA ASP A 27 2.58 8.68 -6.07
C ASP A 27 2.00 9.39 -4.83
N GLY A 28 0.72 9.19 -4.52
CA GLY A 28 0.11 9.68 -3.28
C GLY A 28 0.40 8.83 -2.04
N ILE A 29 0.94 7.61 -2.22
CA ILE A 29 1.32 6.70 -1.14
C ILE A 29 2.68 7.10 -0.58
N ALA A 30 2.79 7.15 0.75
CA ALA A 30 4.04 7.35 1.47
C ALA A 30 4.72 6.03 1.81
N GLU A 31 3.98 5.07 2.35
CA GLU A 31 4.50 3.73 2.67
C GLU A 31 3.45 2.64 2.52
N VAL A 32 3.91 1.42 2.24
CA VAL A 32 3.07 0.21 2.20
C VAL A 32 3.72 -0.86 3.06
N MET A 33 2.93 -1.49 3.93
CA MET A 33 3.36 -2.63 4.73
C MET A 33 2.39 -3.79 4.54
N MET A 34 2.87 -4.91 4.03
CA MET A 34 2.09 -6.13 3.92
C MET A 34 2.01 -6.85 5.27
N VAL A 35 0.83 -7.40 5.56
CA VAL A 35 0.59 -8.18 6.76
C VAL A 35 -0.13 -9.47 6.37
N GLY A 36 0.52 -10.60 6.58
CA GLY A 36 -0.04 -11.91 6.25
C GLY A 36 0.54 -13.08 7.02
N ASP A 37 1.37 -12.84 8.04
CA ASP A 37 2.03 -13.92 8.76
C ASP A 37 1.00 -14.81 9.46
N ARG A 38 1.06 -16.12 9.15
CA ARG A 38 0.12 -17.16 9.58
C ARG A 38 -1.34 -16.86 9.24
N ARG A 39 -1.59 -16.12 8.15
CA ARG A 39 -2.94 -15.82 7.66
C ARG A 39 -3.21 -16.50 6.32
N LYS A 40 -4.50 -16.67 6.00
CA LYS A 40 -4.99 -17.18 4.70
C LYS A 40 -4.69 -16.26 3.51
N TYR A 41 -4.53 -14.98 3.79
CA TYR A 41 -4.30 -13.95 2.79
C TYR A 41 -3.50 -12.80 3.40
N ASN A 42 -2.81 -12.04 2.53
CA ASN A 42 -2.13 -10.82 2.93
C ASN A 42 -3.09 -9.65 2.81
N ILE A 43 -3.02 -8.72 3.76
CA ILE A 43 -3.54 -7.36 3.61
C ILE A 43 -2.37 -6.39 3.43
N ALA A 44 -2.65 -5.14 3.10
CA ALA A 44 -1.66 -4.08 3.12
C ALA A 44 -2.17 -2.90 3.96
N LEU A 45 -1.31 -2.39 4.84
CA LEU A 45 -1.46 -1.09 5.46
C LEU A 45 -0.78 -0.06 4.57
N VAL A 46 -1.52 1.00 4.22
CA VAL A 46 -1.05 2.04 3.31
C VAL A 46 -1.11 3.38 4.04
N THR A 47 -0.01 4.12 4.03
CA THR A 47 0.04 5.50 4.51
C THR A 47 0.08 6.45 3.32
N LEU A 48 -0.54 7.62 3.46
CA LEU A 48 -0.58 8.64 2.41
C LEU A 48 0.44 9.74 2.70
N LYS A 49 0.93 10.41 1.64
CA LYS A 49 1.85 11.54 1.79
C LYS A 49 1.14 12.69 2.51
N ALA A 50 1.70 13.04 3.68
CA ALA A 50 1.15 14.01 4.60
C ALA A 50 2.08 15.23 4.72
N VAL A 51 1.51 16.42 4.87
CA VAL A 51 2.30 17.63 5.12
C VAL A 51 3.04 17.49 6.44
N GLY A 52 4.36 17.70 6.40
CA GLY A 52 5.24 17.64 7.58
C GLY A 52 5.77 16.25 7.92
N ALA A 53 5.36 15.19 7.22
CA ALA A 53 5.93 13.86 7.41
C ALA A 53 7.35 13.80 6.81
N ASN A 54 8.33 13.41 7.61
CA ASN A 54 9.74 13.33 7.20
C ASN A 54 10.45 12.04 7.64
N GLY A 55 9.69 11.04 8.12
CA GLY A 55 10.22 9.76 8.61
C GLY A 55 10.63 9.77 10.09
N GLU A 56 10.84 10.94 10.69
CA GLU A 56 11.14 11.09 12.12
C GLU A 56 9.94 11.63 12.90
N SER A 57 9.19 12.55 12.29
CA SER A 57 7.98 13.13 12.85
C SER A 57 6.75 12.66 12.08
N PRO A 58 5.66 12.30 12.79
CA PRO A 58 4.39 12.08 12.13
C PRO A 58 3.94 13.38 11.45
N GLY A 59 3.46 13.26 10.21
CA GLY A 59 2.85 14.39 9.50
C GLY A 59 1.51 14.79 10.10
N THR A 60 0.93 15.85 9.55
CA THR A 60 -0.43 16.31 9.88
C THR A 60 -1.49 15.49 9.14
N ASP A 61 -2.77 15.72 9.43
CA ASP A 61 -3.89 15.15 8.66
C ASP A 61 -4.01 15.74 7.24
N LYS A 62 -3.21 16.76 6.87
CA LYS A 62 -3.28 17.39 5.53
C LYS A 62 -2.47 16.59 4.50
N LEU A 63 -3.05 16.37 3.32
CA LEU A 63 -2.36 15.73 2.19
C LEU A 63 -1.27 16.64 1.63
N ASP A 64 -0.12 16.05 1.32
CA ASP A 64 0.97 16.75 0.62
C ASP A 64 0.71 16.86 -0.89
N ALA A 65 1.50 17.68 -1.59
CA ALA A 65 1.38 17.93 -3.03
C ALA A 65 1.39 16.64 -3.88
N GLY A 66 2.14 15.61 -3.47
CA GLY A 66 2.10 14.30 -4.13
C GLY A 66 0.76 13.61 -4.03
N ALA A 67 0.14 13.64 -2.85
CA ALA A 67 -1.15 13.02 -2.61
C ALA A 67 -2.30 13.80 -3.25
N LYS A 68 -2.27 15.14 -3.22
CA LYS A 68 -3.32 15.98 -3.84
C LYS A 68 -3.47 15.74 -5.35
N ARG A 69 -2.45 15.20 -6.03
CA ARG A 69 -2.56 14.84 -7.45
C ARG A 69 -3.52 13.68 -7.73
N VAL A 70 -3.83 12.85 -6.73
CA VAL A 70 -4.81 11.76 -6.87
C VAL A 70 -6.23 12.31 -6.94
N ASN A 71 -6.57 13.23 -6.05
CA ASN A 71 -7.84 13.95 -6.05
C ASN A 71 -7.62 15.37 -5.49
N PRO A 72 -7.59 16.42 -6.34
CA PRO A 72 -7.33 17.80 -5.90
C PRO A 72 -8.38 18.35 -4.92
N GLU A 73 -9.61 17.83 -4.97
CA GLU A 73 -10.74 18.25 -4.13
C GLU A 73 -10.66 17.69 -2.69
N VAL A 74 -9.77 16.71 -2.47
CA VAL A 74 -9.55 16.11 -1.16
C VAL A 74 -8.27 16.67 -0.56
N HIS A 75 -8.36 17.18 0.67
CA HIS A 75 -7.25 17.90 1.31
C HIS A 75 -6.69 17.22 2.55
N THR A 76 -7.40 16.24 3.10
CA THR A 76 -6.99 15.53 4.32
C THR A 76 -6.94 14.02 4.14
N ILE A 77 -6.15 13.35 4.96
CA ILE A 77 -6.03 11.88 5.00
C ILE A 77 -7.37 11.30 5.43
N SER A 78 -7.98 11.87 6.47
CA SER A 78 -9.29 11.44 6.97
C SER A 78 -10.38 11.48 5.90
N ALA A 79 -10.39 12.51 5.03
CA ALA A 79 -11.31 12.56 3.89
C ALA A 79 -10.93 11.57 2.77
N ALA A 80 -9.64 11.39 2.49
CA ALA A 80 -9.14 10.48 1.46
C ALA A 80 -9.51 9.02 1.74
N ILE A 81 -9.54 8.60 3.00
CA ILE A 81 -9.89 7.22 3.38
C ILE A 81 -11.34 6.86 2.96
N ALA A 82 -12.24 7.84 2.92
CA ALA A 82 -13.63 7.66 2.51
C ALA A 82 -13.89 8.04 1.04
N ASP A 83 -12.91 8.62 0.35
CA ASP A 83 -13.06 9.09 -1.02
C ASP A 83 -12.98 7.93 -2.03
N LYS A 84 -13.97 7.88 -2.93
CA LYS A 84 -14.08 6.80 -3.91
C LYS A 84 -12.90 6.79 -4.89
N LEU A 85 -12.44 7.96 -5.35
CA LEU A 85 -11.33 8.03 -6.30
C LEU A 85 -10.03 7.56 -5.66
N TRP A 86 -9.79 7.92 -4.40
CA TRP A 86 -8.68 7.40 -3.61
C TRP A 86 -8.72 5.87 -3.46
N ILE A 87 -9.86 5.33 -3.02
CA ILE A 87 -10.05 3.87 -2.86
C ILE A 87 -9.80 3.16 -4.19
N ASP A 88 -10.37 3.66 -5.29
CA ASP A 88 -10.21 3.08 -6.62
C ASP A 88 -8.75 3.13 -7.10
N THR A 89 -8.04 4.24 -6.83
CA THR A 89 -6.64 4.42 -7.22
C THR A 89 -5.71 3.48 -6.47
N VAL A 90 -5.85 3.37 -5.14
CA VAL A 90 -5.07 2.43 -4.32
C VAL A 90 -5.40 0.99 -4.70
N THR A 91 -6.68 0.68 -4.92
CA THR A 91 -7.12 -0.66 -5.37
C THR A 91 -6.51 -1.02 -6.72
N LYS A 92 -6.43 -0.07 -7.66
CA LYS A 92 -5.75 -0.28 -8.95
C LYS A 92 -4.26 -0.55 -8.77
N ALA A 93 -3.58 0.20 -7.89
CA ALA A 93 -2.16 -0.02 -7.59
C ALA A 93 -1.91 -1.43 -7.00
N ILE A 94 -2.74 -1.86 -6.05
CA ILE A 94 -2.70 -3.22 -5.49
C ILE A 94 -2.99 -4.27 -6.58
N THR A 95 -4.00 -4.04 -7.41
CA THR A 95 -4.35 -4.97 -8.50
C THR A 95 -3.23 -5.10 -9.53
N ALA A 96 -2.52 -4.01 -9.83
CA ALA A 96 -1.36 -4.03 -10.72
C ALA A 96 -0.21 -4.84 -10.12
N ALA A 97 0.08 -4.67 -8.83
CA ALA A 97 1.08 -5.48 -8.13
C ALA A 97 0.70 -6.97 -8.11
N ASN A 98 -0.56 -7.29 -7.82
CA ASN A 98 -1.08 -8.66 -7.82
C ASN A 98 -1.04 -9.34 -9.20
N LYS A 99 -1.08 -8.57 -10.29
CA LYS A 99 -0.98 -9.08 -11.67
C LYS A 99 0.47 -9.18 -12.16
N ASN A 100 1.43 -8.62 -11.42
CA ASN A 100 2.83 -8.67 -11.79
C ASN A 100 3.46 -10.00 -11.35
N GLY A 101 3.50 -10.98 -12.26
CA GLY A 101 4.05 -12.31 -12.00
C GLY A 101 5.53 -12.36 -11.57
N LYS A 102 6.29 -11.26 -11.71
CA LYS A 102 7.67 -11.18 -11.21
C LYS A 102 7.75 -11.02 -9.69
N VAL A 103 6.76 -10.37 -9.08
CA VAL A 103 6.71 -10.12 -7.61
C VAL A 103 5.58 -10.89 -6.92
N CYS A 104 4.52 -11.24 -7.67
CA CYS A 104 3.37 -11.97 -7.19
C CYS A 104 3.17 -13.26 -8.02
N PRO A 105 3.95 -14.32 -7.78
CA PRO A 105 3.97 -15.54 -8.60
C PRO A 105 2.69 -16.39 -8.49
N ASN A 106 1.98 -16.34 -7.37
CA ASN A 106 0.77 -17.14 -7.15
C ASN A 106 -0.23 -16.43 -6.21
N ASN A 107 -1.34 -17.09 -5.90
CA ASN A 107 -2.42 -16.50 -5.11
C ASN A 107 -2.05 -16.15 -3.66
N ALA A 108 -1.12 -16.89 -3.06
CA ALA A 108 -0.66 -16.67 -1.69
C ALA A 108 0.12 -15.35 -1.54
N PHE A 109 0.67 -14.80 -2.62
CA PHE A 109 1.42 -13.54 -2.60
C PHE A 109 0.52 -12.31 -2.78
N LYS A 110 -0.73 -12.51 -3.19
CA LYS A 110 -1.64 -11.40 -3.45
C LYS A 110 -1.99 -10.67 -2.17
N ILE A 111 -2.10 -9.35 -2.26
CA ILE A 111 -2.81 -8.52 -1.30
C ILE A 111 -4.31 -8.65 -1.59
N GLN A 112 -5.08 -9.00 -0.57
CA GLN A 112 -6.53 -9.21 -0.62
C GLN A 112 -7.18 -8.33 0.47
N LYS A 113 -8.47 -8.03 0.28
CA LYS A 113 -9.26 -7.24 1.22
C LYS A 113 -9.78 -8.11 2.36
#